data_AF-A0A7C3KU79-F1
#
_entry.id   AF-A0A7C3KU79-F1
#
_cell.length_a   1.000
_cell.length_b   1.000
_cell.length_c   1.000
_cell.angle_alpha   90.00
_cell.angle_beta   90.00
_cell.angle_gamma   90.00
#
_symmetry.space_group_name_H-M   'P 1'
#
loop_
_entity.id
_entity.type
_entity.pdbx_description
1 polymer ?
#
loop_
_entity_poly.entity_id
_entity_poly.type
_entity_poly.pdbx_seq_one_letter_code
_entity_poly.pdbx_strand_id
1 'polypeptide(L)'
;MLRVKVTDELLEVTLSARAAFSKRSWPFVAAMAIPWLLCAGQRSIRRMAAMGALGRSASAYYRFLSEGKWRPLVLLRCLLQLIVETFGIRELTLVVDDTLCPKWGRQIYGTSSYFDHVHRPRPGFIWGHNWVVLAVVVRAGKKASVALPFWIGLYRSKDRCPPEQFRTRHQMAIGALTLVRALFSG
;
A
#
# COMPACT_ATOMS: atom_id res chain seq x y z
N MET A 1 -4.89 28.03 -12.64
CA MET A 1 -5.29 26.97 -11.69
C MET A 1 -5.88 25.82 -12.50
N LEU A 2 -5.23 24.65 -12.52
CA LEU A 2 -5.75 23.48 -13.25
C LEU A 2 -7.06 23.03 -12.58
N ARG A 3 -8.20 23.11 -13.29
CA ARG A 3 -9.44 22.46 -12.87
C ARG A 3 -9.31 20.98 -13.23
N VAL A 4 -9.13 20.14 -12.22
CA VAL A 4 -9.17 18.69 -12.40
C VAL A 4 -10.58 18.21 -12.18
N LYS A 5 -11.18 17.60 -13.22
CA LYS A 5 -12.44 16.88 -13.08
C LYS A 5 -12.12 15.48 -12.57
N VAL A 6 -12.58 15.19 -11.36
CA VAL A 6 -12.50 13.85 -10.76
C VAL A 6 -13.70 13.07 -11.30
N THR A 7 -13.49 11.84 -11.77
CA THR A 7 -14.58 10.99 -12.26
C THR A 7 -15.25 10.27 -11.07
N ASP A 8 -16.50 9.84 -11.26
CA ASP A 8 -17.25 9.15 -10.22
C ASP A 8 -16.60 7.81 -9.84
N GLU A 9 -15.98 7.12 -10.80
CA GLU A 9 -15.27 5.85 -10.55
C GLU A 9 -14.07 6.05 -9.60
N LEU A 10 -13.32 7.14 -9.76
CA LEU A 10 -12.20 7.44 -8.86
C LEU A 10 -12.69 7.77 -7.43
N LEU A 11 -13.86 8.39 -7.31
CA LEU A 11 -14.49 8.65 -6.03
C LEU A 11 -14.99 7.35 -5.40
N GLU A 12 -15.63 6.47 -6.15
CA GLU A 12 -16.09 5.15 -5.69
C GLU A 12 -14.92 4.30 -5.19
N VAL A 13 -13.84 4.21 -5.96
CA VAL A 13 -12.61 3.52 -5.55
C VAL A 13 -12.07 4.09 -4.24
N THR A 14 -12.03 5.42 -4.11
CA THR A 14 -11.58 6.06 -2.87
C THR A 14 -12.52 5.71 -1.71
N LEU A 15 -13.83 5.85 -1.90
CA LEU A 15 -14.87 5.61 -0.89
C LEU A 15 -14.94 4.17 -0.42
N SER A 16 -14.57 3.19 -1.25
CA SER A 16 -14.49 1.78 -0.88
C SER A 16 -13.62 1.54 0.37
N ALA A 17 -12.58 2.36 0.57
CA ALA A 17 -11.67 2.24 1.69
C ALA A 17 -12.23 2.84 3.00
N ARG A 18 -13.35 3.59 2.96
CA ARG A 18 -13.86 4.37 4.10
C ARG A 18 -14.08 3.54 5.36
N ALA A 19 -14.58 2.32 5.22
CA ALA A 19 -14.86 1.42 6.34
C ALA A 19 -13.61 1.04 7.16
N ALA A 20 -12.42 1.16 6.56
CA ALA A 20 -11.15 0.87 7.24
C ALA A 20 -10.67 2.02 8.14
N PHE A 21 -11.28 3.19 8.07
CA PHE A 21 -10.83 4.39 8.77
C PHE A 21 -11.86 4.91 9.76
N SER A 22 -11.38 5.52 10.84
CA SER A 22 -12.27 6.22 11.79
C SER A 22 -12.86 7.48 11.17
N LYS A 23 -13.94 8.02 11.76
CA LYS A 23 -14.51 9.34 11.38
C LYS A 23 -13.46 10.46 11.38
N ARG A 24 -12.42 10.36 12.22
CA ARG A 24 -11.33 11.35 12.33
C ARG A 24 -10.21 11.11 11.30
N SER A 25 -9.92 9.84 10.98
CA SER A 25 -8.85 9.44 10.05
C SER A 25 -9.27 9.58 8.59
N TRP A 26 -10.52 9.24 8.28
CA TRP A 26 -11.04 9.21 6.92
C TRP A 26 -10.85 10.52 6.13
N PRO A 27 -11.13 11.71 6.69
CA PRO A 27 -10.95 12.96 5.95
C PRO A 27 -9.52 13.20 5.46
N PHE A 28 -8.50 12.76 6.22
CA PHE A 28 -7.10 12.89 5.80
C PHE A 28 -6.77 11.99 4.61
N VAL A 29 -7.26 10.76 4.60
CA VAL A 29 -7.06 9.80 3.50
C VAL A 29 -7.76 10.29 2.24
N ALA A 30 -9.04 10.64 2.35
CA ALA A 30 -9.82 11.15 1.22
C ALA A 30 -9.19 12.42 0.62
N ALA A 31 -8.71 13.33 1.47
CA ALA A 31 -8.06 14.55 1.02
C ALA A 31 -6.68 14.32 0.39
N MET A 32 -6.02 13.21 0.67
CA MET A 32 -4.73 12.85 0.07
C MET A 32 -4.85 12.02 -1.21
N ALA A 33 -5.91 11.24 -1.38
CA ALA A 33 -6.04 10.27 -2.48
C ALA A 33 -5.86 10.93 -3.87
N ILE A 34 -6.59 12.00 -4.14
CA ILE A 34 -6.52 12.72 -5.41
C ILE A 34 -5.19 13.48 -5.57
N PRO A 35 -4.73 14.30 -4.59
CA PRO A 35 -3.40 14.90 -4.65
C PRO A 35 -2.27 13.92 -4.87
N TRP A 36 -2.36 12.70 -4.32
CA TRP A 36 -1.34 11.67 -4.51
C TRP A 36 -1.20 11.27 -5.97
N LEU A 37 -2.33 11.14 -6.68
CA LEU A 37 -2.37 10.80 -8.11
C LEU A 37 -1.91 11.96 -8.99
N LEU A 38 -2.32 13.19 -8.65
CA LEU A 38 -2.05 14.39 -9.45
C LEU A 38 -0.65 14.98 -9.23
N CYS A 39 -0.03 14.73 -8.07
CA CYS A 39 1.27 15.29 -7.76
C CYS A 39 2.35 14.71 -8.68
N ALA A 40 2.76 15.48 -9.68
CA ALA A 40 3.98 15.20 -10.44
C ALA A 40 5.23 15.37 -9.56
N GLY A 41 6.23 14.50 -9.77
CA GLY A 41 7.49 14.52 -9.03
C GLY A 41 7.37 13.99 -7.60
N GLN A 42 8.07 14.63 -6.66
CA GLN A 42 8.14 14.16 -5.27
C GLN A 42 6.80 14.37 -4.53
N ARG A 43 6.21 13.27 -4.07
CA ARG A 43 4.94 13.24 -3.31
C ARG A 43 5.17 13.48 -1.82
N SER A 44 5.55 14.71 -1.45
CA SER A 44 5.75 15.07 -0.04
C SER A 44 4.42 15.40 0.66
N ILE A 45 4.34 15.15 1.96
CA ILE A 45 3.14 15.46 2.77
C ILE A 45 2.78 16.93 2.70
N ARG A 46 3.77 17.83 2.62
CA ARG A 46 3.52 19.27 2.45
C ARG A 46 2.82 19.57 1.13
N ARG A 47 3.26 18.96 0.02
CA ARG A 47 2.64 19.15 -1.30
C ARG A 47 1.23 18.59 -1.35
N MET A 48 1.03 17.41 -0.78
CA MET A 48 -0.29 16.79 -0.71
C MET A 48 -1.26 17.60 0.16
N ALA A 49 -0.79 18.09 1.31
CA ALA A 49 -1.58 18.96 2.19
C ALA A 49 -1.97 20.28 1.50
N ALA A 50 -1.06 20.86 0.71
CA ALA A 50 -1.31 22.10 -0.03
C ALA A 50 -2.31 21.93 -1.20
N MET A 51 -2.36 20.75 -1.82
CA MET A 51 -3.31 20.43 -2.89
C MET A 51 -4.61 19.80 -2.38
N GLY A 52 -4.62 19.32 -1.14
CA GLY A 52 -5.77 18.63 -0.54
C GLY A 52 -6.87 19.58 -0.10
N ALA A 53 -8.12 19.13 -0.22
CA ALA A 53 -9.30 19.94 0.07
C ALA A 53 -9.61 20.13 1.57
N LEU A 54 -8.85 19.51 2.49
CA LEU A 54 -9.17 19.50 3.93
C LEU A 54 -8.80 20.80 4.66
N GLY A 55 -7.95 21.66 4.08
CA GLY A 55 -7.52 22.92 4.71
C GLY A 55 -6.74 22.73 6.02
N ARG A 56 -6.08 21.58 6.21
CA ARG A 56 -5.29 21.27 7.43
C ARG A 56 -3.80 21.50 7.21
N SER A 57 -3.09 21.85 8.29
CA SER A 57 -1.65 22.03 8.26
C SER A 57 -0.92 20.70 7.97
N ALA A 58 0.27 20.78 7.36
CA ALA A 58 1.10 19.61 7.10
C ALA A 58 1.37 18.79 8.38
N SER A 59 1.54 19.45 9.54
CA SER A 59 1.74 18.78 10.83
C SER A 59 0.57 17.89 11.23
N ALA A 60 -0.67 18.27 10.89
CA ALA A 60 -1.84 17.43 11.14
C ALA A 60 -1.80 16.15 10.29
N TYR A 61 -1.34 16.23 9.05
CA TYR A 61 -1.13 15.05 8.19
C TYR A 61 0.00 14.16 8.72
N TYR A 62 1.12 14.73 9.17
CA TYR A 62 2.20 13.96 9.80
C TYR A 62 1.72 13.23 11.06
N ARG A 63 0.92 13.89 11.90
CA ARG A 63 0.30 13.26 13.07
C ARG A 63 -0.63 12.12 12.66
N PHE A 64 -1.48 12.34 11.66
CA PHE A 64 -2.34 11.28 11.12
C PHE A 64 -1.52 10.08 10.61
N LEU A 65 -0.47 10.29 9.84
CA LEU A 65 0.34 9.19 9.31
C LEU A 65 1.15 8.45 10.38
N SER A 66 1.42 9.10 11.51
CA SER A 66 2.18 8.51 12.62
C SER A 66 1.29 7.80 13.63
N GLU A 67 0.11 8.35 13.93
CA GLU A 67 -0.74 7.93 15.06
C GLU A 67 -2.18 7.58 14.63
N GLY A 68 -2.51 7.78 13.36
CA GLY A 68 -3.85 7.59 12.83
C GLY A 68 -4.32 6.15 12.98
N LYS A 69 -5.52 5.99 13.55
CA LYS A 69 -6.17 4.68 13.67
C LYS A 69 -6.79 4.28 12.35
N TRP A 70 -6.52 3.05 11.94
CA TRP A 70 -7.06 2.40 10.75
C TRP A 70 -7.08 0.89 10.98
N ARG A 71 -7.85 0.17 10.18
CA ARG A 71 -8.09 -1.28 10.30
C ARG A 71 -7.54 -1.96 9.03
N PRO A 72 -6.26 -2.38 9.00
CA PRO A 72 -5.62 -2.92 7.79
C PRO A 72 -6.37 -4.11 7.18
N LEU A 73 -6.90 -5.01 8.02
CA LEU A 73 -7.68 -6.17 7.54
C LEU A 73 -8.99 -5.75 6.84
N VAL A 74 -9.63 -4.67 7.31
CA VAL A 74 -10.82 -4.13 6.65
C VAL A 74 -10.42 -3.48 5.33
N LEU A 75 -9.32 -2.73 5.29
CA LEU A 75 -8.83 -2.12 4.06
C LEU A 75 -8.53 -3.20 3.00
N LEU A 76 -7.81 -4.24 3.39
CA LEU A 76 -7.55 -5.41 2.55
C LEU A 76 -8.84 -5.99 1.99
N ARG A 77 -9.82 -6.26 2.86
CA ARG A 77 -11.11 -6.86 2.47
C ARG A 77 -11.85 -5.95 1.48
N CYS A 78 -11.94 -4.66 1.75
CA CYS A 78 -12.59 -3.70 0.87
C CYS A 78 -11.91 -3.64 -0.51
N LEU A 79 -10.58 -3.60 -0.55
CA LEU A 79 -9.82 -3.59 -1.82
C LEU A 79 -10.00 -4.90 -2.59
N LEU A 80 -9.94 -6.05 -1.90
CA LEU A 80 -10.12 -7.36 -2.54
C LEU A 80 -11.54 -7.51 -3.10
N GLN A 81 -12.56 -7.13 -2.34
CA GLN A 81 -13.96 -7.14 -2.79
C GLN A 81 -14.14 -6.22 -4.01
N LEU A 82 -13.61 -4.99 -3.95
CA LEU A 82 -13.66 -4.06 -5.07
C LEU A 82 -13.04 -4.68 -6.34
N ILE A 83 -11.88 -5.33 -6.23
CA ILE A 83 -11.23 -5.99 -7.37
C ILE A 83 -12.10 -7.15 -7.89
N VAL A 84 -12.59 -8.02 -7.01
CA VAL A 84 -13.41 -9.18 -7.39
C VAL A 84 -14.69 -8.75 -8.11
N GLU A 85 -15.40 -7.76 -7.57
CA GLU A 85 -16.65 -7.25 -8.11
C GLU A 85 -16.44 -6.52 -9.44
N THR A 86 -15.43 -5.65 -9.51
CA THR A 86 -15.13 -4.85 -10.72
C THR A 86 -14.76 -5.73 -11.91
N PHE A 87 -14.04 -6.83 -11.68
CA PHE A 87 -13.55 -7.72 -12.75
C PHE A 87 -14.37 -9.01 -12.89
N GLY A 88 -15.45 -9.18 -12.11
CA GLY A 88 -16.31 -10.37 -12.15
C GLY A 88 -15.55 -11.67 -11.88
N ILE A 89 -14.58 -11.64 -10.95
CA ILE A 89 -13.63 -12.73 -10.73
C ILE A 89 -14.33 -13.90 -10.02
N ARG A 90 -14.30 -15.07 -10.64
CA ARG A 90 -14.81 -16.33 -10.04
C ARG A 90 -13.71 -17.19 -9.44
N GLU A 91 -12.48 -17.05 -9.95
CA GLU A 91 -11.31 -17.77 -9.49
C GLU A 91 -10.16 -16.78 -9.27
N LEU A 92 -9.61 -16.76 -8.06
CA LEU A 92 -8.53 -15.84 -7.70
C LEU A 92 -7.18 -16.41 -8.12
N THR A 93 -6.54 -15.77 -9.10
CA THR A 93 -5.10 -15.92 -9.32
C THR A 93 -4.37 -14.91 -8.45
N LEU A 94 -3.67 -15.41 -7.42
CA LEU A 94 -2.88 -14.59 -6.51
C LEU A 94 -1.40 -14.70 -6.83
N VAL A 95 -0.70 -13.56 -6.81
CA VAL A 95 0.76 -13.50 -6.93
C VAL A 95 1.38 -12.85 -5.71
N VAL A 96 2.53 -13.37 -5.30
CA VAL A 96 3.34 -12.83 -4.20
C VAL A 96 4.65 -12.37 -4.78
N ASP A 97 5.06 -11.17 -4.42
CA ASP A 97 6.36 -10.60 -4.78
C ASP A 97 6.98 -9.89 -3.58
N ASP A 98 8.30 -9.84 -3.50
CA ASP A 98 9.00 -9.00 -2.53
C ASP A 98 9.79 -7.88 -3.22
N THR A 99 9.40 -6.64 -2.92
CA THR A 99 9.99 -5.46 -3.52
C THR A 99 10.97 -4.78 -2.56
N LEU A 100 12.23 -4.65 -2.99
CA LEU A 100 13.20 -3.79 -2.32
C LEU A 100 12.94 -2.32 -2.67
N CYS A 101 12.80 -1.48 -1.66
CA CYS A 101 12.57 -0.05 -1.80
C CYS A 101 13.70 0.74 -1.13
N PRO A 102 14.68 1.26 -1.92
CA PRO A 102 15.80 2.02 -1.40
C PRO A 102 15.34 3.23 -0.57
N LYS A 103 16.06 3.49 0.53
CA LYS A 103 15.87 4.64 1.41
C LYS A 103 17.22 5.28 1.71
N TRP A 104 17.21 6.57 2.06
CA TRP A 104 18.43 7.31 2.36
C TRP A 104 18.68 7.50 3.87
N GLY A 105 17.62 7.44 4.70
CA GLY A 105 17.72 7.67 6.15
C GLY A 105 18.00 6.39 6.95
N ARG A 106 19.00 6.42 7.83
CA ARG A 106 19.37 5.29 8.71
C ARG A 106 18.42 5.06 9.89
N GLN A 107 17.64 6.08 10.27
CA GLN A 107 16.68 6.02 11.37
C GLN A 107 15.27 5.61 10.91
N ILE A 108 15.08 5.29 9.63
CA ILE A 108 13.76 4.90 9.12
C ILE A 108 13.41 3.51 9.66
N TYR A 109 12.28 3.42 10.37
CA TYR A 109 11.80 2.16 10.94
C TYR A 109 11.73 1.03 9.90
N GLY A 110 12.20 -0.15 10.27
CA GLY A 110 12.18 -1.36 9.44
C GLY A 110 13.15 -1.35 8.24
N THR A 111 14.01 -0.34 8.11
CA THR A 111 15.07 -0.38 7.09
C THR A 111 16.23 -1.28 7.50
N SER A 112 16.85 -1.93 6.52
CA SER A 112 18.06 -2.72 6.69
C SER A 112 18.88 -2.75 5.40
N SER A 113 20.03 -3.42 5.46
CA SER A 113 20.89 -3.70 4.33
C SER A 113 20.44 -4.99 3.64
N TYR A 114 20.08 -4.91 2.36
CA TYR A 114 19.65 -6.05 1.55
C TYR A 114 20.52 -6.17 0.31
N PHE A 115 20.93 -7.38 -0.03
CA PHE A 115 21.64 -7.61 -1.29
C PHE A 115 20.65 -7.47 -2.46
N ASP A 116 20.96 -6.59 -3.42
CA ASP A 116 20.18 -6.42 -4.64
C ASP A 116 20.71 -7.39 -5.71
N HIS A 117 19.91 -8.40 -6.05
CA HIS A 117 20.22 -9.39 -7.08
C HIS A 117 19.98 -8.86 -8.50
N VAL A 118 19.39 -7.67 -8.66
CA VAL A 118 19.17 -7.08 -9.98
C VAL A 118 20.52 -6.73 -10.60
N HIS A 119 20.71 -7.17 -11.85
CA HIS A 119 21.91 -6.88 -12.62
C HIS A 119 22.00 -5.38 -12.93
N ARG A 120 22.74 -4.65 -12.08
CA ARG A 120 23.08 -3.23 -12.26
C ARG A 120 24.60 -3.10 -12.38
N PRO A 121 25.14 -2.00 -12.93
CA PRO A 121 26.59 -1.79 -13.08
C PRO A 121 27.39 -1.91 -11.77
N ARG A 122 26.71 -1.84 -10.61
CA ARG A 122 27.27 -2.16 -9.29
C ARG A 122 26.26 -3.04 -8.54
N PRO A 123 26.36 -4.38 -8.64
CA PRO A 123 25.64 -5.26 -7.72
C PRO A 123 26.13 -4.97 -6.31
N GLY A 124 25.23 -4.94 -5.33
CA GLY A 124 25.61 -4.57 -3.98
C GLY A 124 24.46 -4.53 -3.00
N PHE A 125 24.82 -4.15 -1.76
CA PHE A 125 23.85 -3.96 -0.71
C PHE A 125 23.15 -2.61 -0.86
N ILE A 126 21.83 -2.62 -0.83
CA ILE A 126 21.00 -1.43 -0.76
C ILE A 126 20.43 -1.26 0.65
N TRP A 127 20.49 -0.03 1.14
CA TRP A 127 19.77 0.36 2.34
C TRP A 127 18.34 0.68 2.00
N GLY A 128 17.37 0.01 2.62
CA GLY A 128 15.98 0.23 2.27
C GLY A 128 14.99 -0.61 3.04
N HIS A 129 13.75 -0.58 2.58
CA HIS A 129 12.69 -1.50 3.01
C HIS A 129 12.64 -2.71 2.08
N ASN A 130 12.12 -3.82 2.59
CA ASN A 130 11.69 -4.95 1.78
C ASN A 130 10.20 -5.15 2.06
N TRP A 131 9.38 -5.10 1.03
CA TRP A 131 7.92 -5.18 1.14
C TRP A 131 7.45 -6.47 0.50
N VAL A 132 6.77 -7.31 1.28
CA VAL A 132 6.06 -8.48 0.74
C VAL A 132 4.68 -8.01 0.29
N VAL A 133 4.33 -8.25 -0.96
CA VAL A 133 3.11 -7.78 -1.60
C VAL A 133 2.30 -8.98 -2.07
N LEU A 134 0.99 -8.96 -1.80
CA LEU A 134 0.03 -9.91 -2.37
C LEU A 134 -0.89 -9.13 -3.31
N ALA A 135 -1.03 -9.65 -4.53
CA ALA A 135 -1.81 -9.03 -5.59
C ALA A 135 -2.73 -10.04 -6.27
N VAL A 136 -3.88 -9.56 -6.76
CA VAL A 136 -4.77 -10.32 -7.63
C VAL A 136 -4.38 -10.04 -9.08
N VAL A 137 -4.23 -11.08 -9.89
CA VAL A 137 -4.03 -10.93 -11.34
C VAL A 137 -5.39 -10.74 -12.00
N VAL A 138 -5.56 -9.62 -12.71
CA VAL A 138 -6.77 -9.29 -13.45
C VAL A 138 -6.48 -9.05 -14.92
N ARG A 139 -7.48 -9.26 -15.78
CA ARG A 139 -7.40 -8.91 -17.20
C ARG A 139 -7.80 -7.45 -17.39
N ALA A 140 -6.82 -6.58 -17.67
CA ALA A 140 -7.06 -5.19 -18.01
C ALA A 140 -7.22 -5.05 -19.54
N GLY A 141 -8.47 -5.00 -19.99
CA GLY A 141 -8.81 -4.94 -21.42
C GLY A 141 -8.41 -6.21 -22.18
N LYS A 142 -8.17 -6.09 -23.49
CA LYS A 142 -7.95 -7.26 -24.37
C LYS A 142 -6.53 -7.82 -24.37
N LYS A 143 -5.54 -7.14 -23.79
CA LYS A 143 -4.13 -7.49 -24.00
C LYS A 143 -3.29 -7.62 -22.73
N ALA A 144 -3.63 -6.94 -21.65
CA ALA A 144 -2.78 -6.93 -20.46
C ALA A 144 -3.38 -7.76 -19.33
N SER A 145 -2.55 -8.57 -18.69
CA SER A 145 -2.80 -9.03 -17.33
C SER A 145 -2.05 -8.08 -16.39
N VAL A 146 -2.72 -7.61 -15.34
CA VAL A 146 -2.17 -6.66 -14.38
C VAL A 146 -2.31 -7.25 -12.99
N ALA A 147 -1.26 -7.15 -12.18
CA ALA A 147 -1.29 -7.51 -10.77
C ALA A 147 -1.76 -6.29 -9.95
N LEU A 148 -2.94 -6.38 -9.34
CA LEU A 148 -3.49 -5.34 -8.47
C LEU A 148 -3.18 -5.66 -7.00
N PRO A 149 -2.26 -4.92 -6.35
CA PRO A 149 -1.91 -5.16 -4.97
C PRO A 149 -3.04 -4.77 -4.03
N PHE A 150 -3.34 -5.63 -3.06
CA PHE A 150 -4.40 -5.38 -2.06
C PHE A 150 -3.92 -5.66 -0.62
N TRP A 151 -2.77 -6.32 -0.46
CA TRP A 151 -2.08 -6.43 0.83
C TRP A 151 -0.58 -6.16 0.67
N ILE A 152 -0.01 -5.55 1.70
CA ILE A 152 1.41 -5.28 1.79
C ILE A 152 1.87 -5.46 3.24
N GLY A 153 3.03 -6.09 3.42
CA GLY A 153 3.68 -6.28 4.70
C GLY A 153 5.13 -5.82 4.67
N LEU A 154 5.57 -5.09 5.69
CA LEU A 154 6.97 -4.68 5.82
C LEU A 154 7.80 -5.83 6.41
N TYR A 155 8.70 -6.41 5.61
CA TYR A 155 9.68 -7.36 6.13
C TYR A 155 10.73 -6.62 6.97
N ARG A 156 11.00 -7.16 8.15
CA ARG A 156 12.05 -6.69 9.05
C ARG A 156 13.12 -7.77 9.16
N SER A 157 14.34 -7.43 8.82
CA SER A 157 15.48 -8.35 8.87
C SER A 157 15.73 -8.85 10.30
N LYS A 158 16.30 -10.05 10.41
CA LYS A 158 16.53 -10.75 11.69
C LYS A 158 17.37 -9.93 12.68
N ASP A 159 18.32 -9.14 12.18
CA ASP A 159 19.18 -8.24 12.96
C ASP A 159 18.48 -6.97 13.46
N ARG A 160 17.32 -6.60 12.88
CA ARG A 160 16.57 -5.36 13.22
C ARG A 160 15.14 -5.61 13.65
N CYS A 161 14.79 -6.87 13.90
CA CYS A 161 13.49 -7.29 14.38
C CYS A 161 13.65 -8.02 15.71
N PRO A 162 12.89 -7.65 16.77
CA PRO A 162 12.79 -8.47 17.97
C PRO A 162 12.45 -9.93 17.60
N PRO A 163 13.11 -10.94 18.21
CA PRO A 163 12.94 -12.34 17.83
C PRO A 163 11.49 -12.82 17.80
N GLU A 164 10.66 -12.36 18.74
CA GLU A 164 9.25 -12.73 18.86
C GLU A 164 8.39 -12.21 17.70
N GLN A 165 8.80 -11.09 17.10
CA GLN A 165 8.14 -10.44 15.97
C GLN A 165 8.71 -10.89 14.61
N PHE A 166 9.87 -11.56 14.60
CA PHE A 166 10.53 -11.96 13.37
C PHE A 166 9.68 -12.97 12.58
N ARG A 167 9.51 -12.72 11.29
CA ARG A 167 8.88 -13.61 10.33
C ARG A 167 9.69 -13.56 9.04
N THR A 168 9.92 -14.71 8.42
CA THR A 168 10.50 -14.78 7.07
C THR A 168 9.49 -14.25 6.05
N ARG A 169 9.96 -13.86 4.86
CA ARG A 169 9.10 -13.44 3.75
C ARG A 169 8.04 -14.49 3.40
N HIS A 170 8.44 -15.76 3.37
CA HIS A 170 7.53 -16.90 3.15
C HIS A 170 6.47 -17.02 4.24
N GLN A 171 6.84 -16.87 5.53
CA GLN A 171 5.87 -16.88 6.62
C GLN A 171 4.88 -15.71 6.53
N MET A 172 5.35 -14.53 6.14
CA MET A 172 4.47 -13.37 5.90
C MET A 172 3.49 -13.64 4.75
N ALA A 173 3.97 -14.22 3.64
CA ALA A 173 3.13 -14.60 2.51
C ALA A 173 2.08 -15.66 2.90
N ILE A 174 2.47 -16.71 3.63
CA ILE A 174 1.53 -17.72 4.16
C ILE A 174 0.49 -17.08 5.07
N GLY A 175 0.90 -16.16 5.95
CA GLY A 175 -0.01 -15.39 6.80
C GLY A 175 -1.03 -14.60 5.98
N ALA A 176 -0.58 -13.88 4.94
CA ALA A 176 -1.45 -13.15 4.04
C ALA A 176 -2.44 -14.06 3.28
N LEU A 177 -1.98 -15.19 2.76
CA LEU A 177 -2.83 -16.18 2.08
C LEU A 177 -3.87 -16.79 3.03
N THR A 178 -3.49 -17.04 4.29
CA THR A 178 -4.41 -17.54 5.32
C THR A 178 -5.53 -16.52 5.60
N LEU A 179 -5.19 -15.23 5.67
CA LEU A 179 -6.18 -14.16 5.81
C LEU A 179 -7.15 -14.15 4.63
N VAL A 180 -6.65 -14.29 3.40
CA VAL A 180 -7.49 -14.34 2.20
C VAL A 180 -8.41 -15.55 2.24
N ARG A 181 -7.88 -16.74 2.54
CA ARG A 181 -8.69 -17.96 2.65
C ARG A 181 -9.81 -17.80 3.68
N ALA A 182 -9.53 -17.19 4.83
CA ALA A 182 -10.54 -16.95 5.86
C ALA A 182 -11.67 -16.01 5.40
N LEU A 183 -11.42 -15.11 4.43
CA LEU A 183 -12.46 -14.23 3.88
C LEU A 183 -13.45 -14.96 2.96
N PHE A 184 -13.08 -16.12 2.41
CA PHE A 184 -13.92 -16.91 1.49
C PHE A 184 -14.42 -18.23 2.10
N SER A 185 -14.07 -18.53 3.35
CA SER A 185 -14.46 -19.78 4.03
C SER A 185 -15.72 -19.64 4.89
N GLY A 186 -16.47 -18.54 4.75
CA GLY A 186 -17.76 -18.30 5.42
C GLY A 186 -18.79 -17.83 4.42
#